data_AF-A0A9W4T6Z3-F1
#
_entry.id   AF-A0A9W4T6Z3-F1
#
_cell.length_a   1.000
_cell.length_b   1.000
_cell.length_c   1.000
_cell.angle_alpha   90.00
_cell.angle_beta   90.00
_cell.angle_gamma   90.00
#
_symmetry.space_group_name_H-M   'P 1'
#
loop_
_entity.id
_entity.type
_entity.pdbx_description
1 polymer ?
#
loop_
_entity_poly.entity_id
_entity_poly.type
_entity_poly.pdbx_seq_one_letter_code
_entity_poly.pdbx_strand_id
1 'polypeptide(L)' 'QGSDSVGSYYTKLKRIARHANMGDDEFRRRFLGGLSPENQMEVR' A
#
# COMPACT_ATOMS: atom_id res chain seq x y z
N GLN A 1 4.18 -9.06 10.86
CA GLN A 1 4.64 -7.66 11.01
C GLN A 1 3.54 -6.78 10.43
N GLY A 2 3.03 -5.82 11.23
CA GLY A 2 1.92 -4.92 10.88
C GLY A 2 0.54 -5.48 11.25
N SER A 3 -0.01 -5.07 12.40
CA SER A 3 -1.39 -5.38 12.83
C SER A 3 -2.46 -4.57 12.10
N ASP A 4 -2.07 -3.79 11.08
CA ASP A 4 -2.99 -2.97 10.30
C ASP A 4 -3.70 -3.82 9.25
N SER A 5 -5.01 -3.63 9.11
CA SER A 5 -5.73 -4.14 7.93
C SER A 5 -5.17 -3.54 6.64
N VAL A 6 -5.36 -4.24 5.51
CA VAL A 6 -5.01 -3.73 4.17
C VAL A 6 -5.63 -2.34 3.91
N GLY A 7 -6.86 -2.11 4.36
CA GLY A 7 -7.54 -0.82 4.23
C GLY A 7 -6.90 0.29 5.08
N SER A 8 -6.48 -0.03 6.30
CA SER A 8 -5.73 0.90 7.16
C SER A 8 -4.38 1.27 6.53
N TYR A 9 -3.67 0.28 5.99
CA TYR A 9 -2.41 0.48 5.29
C TYR A 9 -2.58 1.36 4.04
N TYR A 10 -3.57 1.06 3.19
CA TYR A 10 -3.91 1.87 2.02
C TYR A 10 -4.17 3.33 2.39
N THR A 11 -4.97 3.56 3.43
CA THR A 11 -5.32 4.92 3.89
C THR A 11 -4.09 5.70 4.34
N LYS A 12 -3.18 5.05 5.10
CA LYS A 12 -1.91 5.67 5.52
C LYS A 12 -1.03 6.00 4.32
N LEU A 13 -0.86 5.06 3.40
CA LEU A 13 -0.05 5.26 2.19
C LEU A 13 -0.61 6.37 1.31
N LYS A 14 -1.94 6.46 1.16
CA LYS A 14 -2.60 7.51 0.37
C LYS A 14 -2.38 8.91 0.94
N ARG A 15 -2.35 9.05 2.27
CA ARG A 15 -1.99 10.32 2.92
C ARG A 15 -0.55 10.71 2.60
N ILE A 16 0.39 9.76 2.71
CA ILE A 16 1.80 9.98 2.37
C ILE A 16 1.95 10.37 0.90
N ALA A 17 1.28 9.65 0.00
CA ALA A 17 1.32 9.89 -1.44
C ALA A 17 0.89 11.32 -1.80
N ARG A 18 -0.18 11.82 -1.18
CA ARG A 18 -0.64 13.21 -1.36
C ARG A 18 0.40 14.24 -0.95
N HIS A 19 1.13 14.01 0.14
CA HIS A 19 2.16 14.95 0.60
C HIS A 19 3.47 14.85 -0.20
N ALA A 20 3.76 13.67 -0.76
CA ALA A 20 4.97 13.42 -1.52
C ALA A 20 4.82 13.68 -3.04
N ASN A 21 3.64 14.12 -3.52
CA ASN A 21 3.29 14.17 -4.94
C ASN A 21 3.59 12.85 -5.67
N MET A 22 3.31 11.73 -4.99
CA MET A 22 3.57 10.39 -5.50
C MET A 22 2.61 10.09 -6.65
N GLY A 23 3.15 9.70 -7.80
CA GLY A 23 2.36 9.28 -8.96
C GLY A 23 1.72 7.89 -8.77
N ASP A 24 0.68 7.62 -9.55
CA ASP A 24 -0.14 6.40 -9.42
C ASP A 24 0.68 5.11 -9.57
N ASP A 25 1.65 5.07 -10.48
CA ASP A 25 2.52 3.90 -10.68
C ASP A 25 3.48 3.65 -9.52
N GLU A 26 3.98 4.73 -8.89
CA GLU A 26 4.79 4.60 -7.68
C GLU A 26 3.93 4.15 -6.51
N PHE A 27 2.75 4.75 -6.35
CA PHE A 27 1.79 4.40 -5.33
C PHE A 27 1.39 2.93 -5.41
N ARG A 28 1.05 2.44 -6.61
CA ARG A 28 0.69 1.05 -6.84
C ARG A 28 1.83 0.10 -6.48
N ARG A 29 3.06 0.40 -6.91
CA ARG A 29 4.24 -0.41 -6.56
C ARG A 29 4.48 -0.46 -5.06
N ARG A 30 4.40 0.68 -4.37
CA ARG A 30 4.57 0.76 -2.92
C ARG A 30 3.48 0.03 -2.16
N PHE A 31 2.22 0.18 -2.60
CA PHE A 31 1.09 -0.48 -1.98
C PHE A 31 1.22 -2.00 -2.08
N LEU A 32 1.39 -2.52 -3.30
CA LEU A 32 1.48 -3.97 -3.51
C LEU A 32 2.72 -4.57 -2.83
N GLY A 33 3.87 -3.89 -2.91
CA GLY A 33 5.11 -4.33 -2.27
C GLY A 33 5.10 -4.30 -0.74
N GLY A 34 4.22 -3.47 -0.13
CA GLY A 34 4.08 -3.38 1.32
C GLY A 34 2.98 -4.26 1.93
N LEU A 35 2.21 -4.98 1.10
CA LEU A 35 1.27 -5.99 1.59
C LEU A 35 2.01 -7.18 2.21
N SER A 36 1.35 -7.86 3.15
CA SER A 36 1.86 -9.14 3.65
C SER A 36 1.85 -10.20 2.53
N PRO A 37 2.72 -11.23 2.60
CA PRO A 37 2.79 -12.27 1.58
C PRO A 37 1.42 -12.94 1.31
N GLU A 38 0.60 -13.13 2.34
CA GLU A 38 -0.74 -13.72 2.17
C GLU A 38 -1.62 -12.84 1.28
N ASN A 39 -1.64 -11.53 1.54
CA ASN A 39 -2.42 -10.56 0.76
C ASN A 39 -1.85 -10.35 -0.65
N GLN A 40 -0.55 -10.53 -0.86
CA GLN A 40 0.05 -10.44 -2.20
C GLN A 40 -0.39 -11.59 -3.12
N MET A 41 -0.61 -12.78 -2.56
CA MET A 41 -1.05 -13.94 -3.36
C MET A 41 -2.48 -13.80 -3.87
N GLU A 42 -3.35 -13.07 -3.16
CA GLU A 42 -4.73 -12.80 -3.60
C GLU A 42 -4.82 -11.75 -4.73
N VAL A 43 -3.76 -10.98 -4.96
CA VAL A 43 -3.71 -9.92 -5.98
C VAL A 43 -3.16 -10.42 -7.33
N ARG A 44 -2.83 -11.72 -7.45
CA ARG A 44 -2.35 -12.33 -8.70
C ARG A 44 -3.46 -12.60 -9.71
#